data_AF-A0A957CK59-F1
#
_entry.id   AF-A0A957CK59-F1
#
_cell.length_a   1.000
_cell.length_b   1.000
_cell.length_c   1.000
_cell.angle_alpha   90.00
_cell.angle_beta   90.00
_cell.angle_gamma   90.00
#
_symmetry.space_group_name_H-M   'P 1'
#
loop_
_entity.id
_entity.type
_entity.pdbx_description
1 polymer ?
#
loop_
_entity_poly.entity_id
_entity_poly.type
_entity_poly.pdbx_seq_one_letter_code
_entity_poly.pdbx_strand_id
1 'polypeptide(L)'
;VVMLQVALIFGISNIIFKMPLGNAPLGLFLITVAVAAAATALGMMIAALSKSKSQASSVGLLLVFVLAGLGGSIQLGSKPLPLYRYENFMGVVSRFTPHAQALEGYMRLLAENARTVDVLPQTGILLGMAAIFFVIAVWRFKFEG
;
A
#
# COMPACT_ATOMS: atom_id res chain seq x y z
N VAL A 1 6.53 14.54 -0.99
CA VAL A 1 5.06 14.74 -1.02
C VAL A 1 4.33 13.69 -0.18
N VAL A 2 4.51 12.38 -0.41
CA VAL A 2 3.78 11.31 0.32
C VAL A 2 3.91 11.39 1.85
N MET A 3 5.13 11.52 2.38
CA MET A 3 5.34 11.63 3.85
C MET A 3 4.65 12.84 4.45
N LEU A 4 4.73 13.98 3.76
CA LEU A 4 4.07 15.22 4.19
C LEU A 4 2.55 15.05 4.17
N GLN A 5 2.00 14.45 3.12
CA GLN A 5 0.57 14.18 3.01
C GLN A 5 0.09 13.24 4.13
N VAL A 6 0.83 12.18 4.43
CA VAL A 6 0.46 11.24 5.50
C VAL A 6 0.55 11.92 6.88
N ALA A 7 1.60 12.71 7.13
CA ALA A 7 1.73 13.47 8.37
C ALA A 7 0.57 14.45 8.57
N LEU A 8 0.17 15.16 7.50
CA LEU A 8 -0.98 16.06 7.53
C LEU A 8 -2.29 15.32 7.78
N ILE A 9 -2.53 14.20 7.07
CA ILE A 9 -3.74 13.40 7.24
C ILE A 9 -3.83 12.89 8.69
N PHE A 10 -2.79 12.25 9.21
CA PHE A 10 -2.81 11.74 10.58
C PHE A 10 -2.89 12.84 11.63
N GLY A 11 -2.20 13.96 11.43
CA GLY A 11 -2.30 15.12 12.31
C GLY A 11 -3.73 15.67 12.37
N ILE A 12 -4.35 15.90 11.22
CA ILE A 12 -5.73 16.40 11.13
C ILE A 12 -6.72 15.36 11.68
N SER A 13 -6.55 14.08 11.34
CA SER A 13 -7.40 12.98 11.83
C SER A 13 -7.36 12.86 13.35
N ASN A 14 -6.18 12.99 13.96
CA ASN A 14 -6.05 13.00 15.41
C ASN A 14 -6.73 14.22 16.05
N ILE A 15 -6.60 15.41 15.45
CA ILE A 15 -7.15 16.65 16.03
C ILE A 15 -8.67 16.71 15.88
N ILE A 16 -9.20 16.47 14.68
CA ILE A 16 -10.63 16.65 14.37
C ILE A 16 -11.44 15.42 14.78
N PHE A 17 -10.96 14.22 14.47
CA PHE A 17 -11.70 12.97 14.67
C PHE A 17 -11.28 12.22 15.94
N LYS A 18 -10.35 12.77 16.73
CA LYS A 18 -9.79 12.15 17.95
C LYS A 18 -9.27 10.74 17.69
N MET A 19 -8.76 10.51 16.48
CA MET A 19 -8.26 9.21 16.06
C MET A 19 -6.98 8.86 16.83
N PRO A 20 -6.92 7.69 17.51
CA PRO A 20 -5.71 7.27 18.18
C PRO A 20 -4.61 6.99 17.14
N LEU A 21 -3.44 7.61 17.32
CA LEU A 21 -2.25 7.33 16.50
C LEU A 21 -1.52 6.04 16.92
N GLY A 22 -2.08 5.32 17.91
CA GLY A 22 -1.47 4.15 18.53
C GLY A 22 -0.27 4.49 19.41
N ASN A 23 0.36 3.45 19.96
CA ASN A 23 1.50 3.58 20.87
C ASN A 23 2.87 3.32 20.21
N ALA A 24 2.87 3.13 18.88
CA ALA A 24 4.04 2.68 18.12
C ALA A 24 4.34 3.63 16.94
N PRO A 25 4.77 4.88 17.20
CA PRO A 25 5.03 5.87 16.15
C PRO A 25 6.11 5.43 15.16
N LEU A 26 7.11 4.67 15.62
CA LEU A 26 8.12 4.06 14.75
C LEU A 26 7.50 3.03 13.79
N GLY A 27 6.53 2.24 14.26
CA GLY A 27 5.82 1.29 13.40
C GLY A 27 5.03 2.00 12.31
N LEU A 28 4.39 3.12 12.66
CA LEU A 28 3.65 3.95 11.72
C LEU A 28 4.56 4.56 10.66
N PHE A 29 5.72 5.07 11.08
CA PHE A 29 6.73 5.58 10.16
C PHE A 29 7.24 4.51 9.19
N LEU A 30 7.61 3.32 9.69
CA LEU A 30 8.13 2.23 8.87
C LEU A 30 7.13 1.75 7.82
N ILE A 31 5.88 1.51 8.23
CA ILE A 31 4.85 1.08 7.28
C ILE A 31 4.58 2.16 6.23
N THR A 32 4.55 3.45 6.61
CA THR A 32 4.36 4.56 5.67
C THR A 32 5.51 4.64 4.66
N VAL A 33 6.76 4.50 5.09
CA VAL A 33 7.93 4.47 4.19
C VAL A 33 7.85 3.30 3.22
N ALA A 34 7.50 2.11 3.71
CA ALA A 34 7.37 0.93 2.85
C ALA A 34 6.23 1.08 1.82
N VAL A 35 5.09 1.64 2.22
CA VAL A 35 3.98 1.98 1.30
C VAL A 35 4.43 2.97 0.24
N ALA A 36 5.12 4.05 0.63
CA ALA A 36 5.59 5.06 -0.30
C ALA A 36 6.60 4.48 -1.31
N ALA A 37 7.51 3.63 -0.85
CA ALA A 37 8.46 2.92 -1.70
C ALA A 37 7.74 1.98 -2.69
N ALA A 38 6.81 1.16 -2.21
CA ALA A 38 6.04 0.24 -3.05
C ALA A 38 5.20 0.98 -4.10
N ALA A 39 4.50 2.05 -3.72
CA ALA A 39 3.69 2.85 -4.63
C ALA A 39 4.54 3.55 -5.70
N THR A 40 5.70 4.09 -5.30
CA THR A 40 6.62 4.76 -6.22
C THR A 40 7.24 3.76 -7.21
N ALA A 41 7.68 2.60 -6.72
CA ALA A 41 8.22 1.53 -7.55
C ALA A 41 7.18 0.97 -8.52
N LEU A 42 5.94 0.79 -8.08
CA LEU A 42 4.82 0.39 -8.94
C LEU A 42 4.56 1.42 -10.04
N GLY A 43 4.53 2.71 -9.70
CA GLY A 43 4.37 3.79 -10.67
C GLY A 43 5.49 3.82 -11.71
N MET A 44 6.75 3.63 -11.29
CA MET A 44 7.90 3.52 -12.19
C MET A 44 7.79 2.29 -13.10
N MET A 45 7.35 1.14 -12.57
CA MET A 45 7.15 -0.07 -13.37
C MET A 45 6.07 0.13 -14.44
N ILE A 46 4.94 0.74 -14.08
CA ILE A 46 3.86 1.04 -15.04
C ILE A 46 4.37 2.00 -16.12
N ALA A 47 5.13 3.03 -15.74
CA ALA A 47 5.73 3.96 -16.69
C ALA A 47 6.71 3.26 -17.65
N ALA A 48 7.59 2.41 -17.14
CA ALA A 48 8.57 1.66 -17.94
C ALA A 48 7.92 0.64 -18.89
N LEU A 49 6.77 0.05 -18.52
CA LEU A 49 6.04 -0.90 -19.36
C LEU A 49 5.12 -0.23 -20.39
N SER A 50 4.88 1.07 -20.24
CA SER A 50 3.98 1.82 -21.11
C SER A 50 4.70 2.39 -22.32
N LYS A 51 4.08 2.30 -23.50
CA LYS A 51 4.63 2.83 -24.76
C LYS A 51 4.38 4.33 -24.93
N SER A 52 3.51 4.93 -24.12
CA SER A 52 3.22 6.36 -24.14
C SER A 52 2.80 6.89 -22.77
N LYS A 53 2.91 8.21 -22.57
CA LYS A 53 2.44 8.89 -21.34
C LYS A 53 0.94 8.68 -21.10
N SER A 54 0.14 8.72 -22.17
CA SER A 54 -1.31 8.50 -22.08
C SER A 54 -1.65 7.07 -21.61
N GLN A 55 -0.95 6.07 -22.16
CA GLN A 55 -1.11 4.68 -21.74
C GLN A 55 -0.73 4.48 -20.27
N ALA A 56 0.39 5.07 -19.82
CA ALA A 56 0.82 4.99 -18.42
C ALA A 56 -0.25 5.56 -17.47
N SER A 57 -0.86 6.69 -17.83
CA SER A 57 -1.94 7.30 -17.06
C SER A 57 -3.19 6.40 -17.01
N SER A 58 -3.65 5.86 -18.14
CA SER A 58 -4.84 5.00 -18.18
C SER A 58 -4.64 3.68 -17.45
N VAL A 59 -3.49 3.02 -17.66
CA VAL A 59 -3.15 1.76 -16.98
C VAL A 59 -2.98 2.00 -15.48
N GLY A 60 -2.32 3.09 -15.10
CA GLY A 60 -2.17 3.48 -13.70
C GLY A 60 -3.51 3.67 -13.01
N LEU A 61 -4.44 4.38 -13.64
CA LEU A 61 -5.78 4.60 -13.10
C LEU A 61 -6.55 3.28 -12.90
N LEU A 62 -6.56 2.41 -13.91
CA LEU A 62 -7.22 1.12 -13.84
C LEU A 62 -6.62 0.24 -12.72
N LEU A 63 -5.29 0.17 -12.64
CA LEU A 63 -4.60 -0.59 -11.61
C LEU A 63 -4.89 -0.05 -10.20
N VAL A 64 -4.95 1.27 -10.02
CA VAL A 64 -5.31 1.86 -8.72
C VAL A 64 -6.69 1.37 -8.26
N PHE A 65 -7.70 1.42 -9.11
CA PHE A 65 -9.05 0.97 -8.72
C PHE A 65 -9.12 -0.53 -8.49
N VAL A 66 -8.49 -1.34 -9.35
CA VAL A 66 -8.45 -2.79 -9.19
C VAL A 66 -7.74 -3.17 -7.89
N LEU A 67 -6.58 -2.59 -7.62
CA LEU A 67 -5.82 -2.87 -6.41
C LEU A 67 -6.49 -2.31 -5.15
N ALA A 68 -7.19 -1.18 -5.24
CA ALA A 68 -7.97 -0.63 -4.13
C ALA A 68 -9.15 -1.55 -3.76
N GLY A 69 -9.85 -2.07 -4.77
CA GLY A 69 -10.90 -3.07 -4.57
C GLY A 69 -10.36 -4.39 -4.02
N LEU A 70 -9.38 -4.99 -4.70
CA LEU A 70 -8.79 -6.26 -4.28
C LEU A 70 -8.09 -6.17 -2.93
N GLY A 71 -7.42 -5.06 -2.63
CA GLY A 71 -6.70 -4.86 -1.37
C GLY A 71 -7.57 -4.40 -0.21
N GLY A 72 -8.88 -4.26 -0.42
CA GLY A 72 -9.84 -3.93 0.64
C GLY A 72 -9.86 -2.45 1.05
N SER A 73 -9.25 -1.56 0.27
CA SER A 73 -9.42 -0.10 0.44
C SER A 73 -10.81 0.36 -0.01
N ILE A 74 -11.40 -0.32 -1.00
CA ILE A 74 -12.79 -0.18 -1.39
C ILE A 74 -13.53 -1.45 -0.97
N GLN A 75 -14.61 -1.30 -0.23
CA GLN A 75 -15.40 -2.42 0.24
C GLN A 75 -16.20 -3.01 -0.93
N LEU A 76 -15.69 -4.10 -1.51
CA LEU A 76 -16.36 -4.86 -2.56
C LEU A 76 -17.29 -5.91 -1.93
N GLY A 77 -18.51 -5.51 -1.61
CA GLY A 77 -19.58 -6.39 -1.16
C GLY A 77 -20.12 -6.08 0.24
N SER A 78 -21.15 -6.82 0.66
CA SER A 78 -21.92 -6.56 1.89
C SER A 78 -21.29 -7.08 3.18
N LYS A 79 -20.10 -7.67 3.12
CA LYS A 79 -19.49 -8.32 4.29
C LYS A 79 -18.72 -7.33 5.16
N PRO A 80 -18.72 -7.50 6.49
CA PRO A 80 -18.18 -6.50 7.42
C PRO A 80 -16.65 -6.46 7.47
N LEU A 81 -15.96 -7.57 7.14
CA LEU A 81 -14.51 -7.62 7.18
C LEU A 81 -13.87 -7.22 5.85
N PRO A 82 -12.64 -6.66 5.88
CA PRO A 82 -11.85 -6.47 4.68
C PRO A 82 -11.47 -7.80 4.01
N LEU A 83 -11.35 -7.79 2.68
CA LEU A 83 -11.15 -8.99 1.86
C LEU A 83 -9.91 -9.81 2.27
N TYR A 84 -8.80 -9.14 2.62
CA TYR A 84 -7.55 -9.77 3.05
C TYR A 84 -7.64 -10.50 4.39
N ARG A 85 -8.70 -10.33 5.17
CA ARG A 85 -8.90 -11.09 6.42
C ARG A 85 -9.71 -12.37 6.23
N TYR A 86 -10.23 -12.64 5.03
CA TYR A 86 -10.93 -13.90 4.76
C TYR A 86 -9.95 -15.07 4.53
N GLU A 87 -10.36 -16.27 4.93
CA GLU A 87 -9.60 -17.53 4.75
C GLU A 87 -9.92 -18.24 3.42
N ASN A 88 -10.63 -17.57 2.52
CA ASN A 88 -10.97 -18.11 1.20
C ASN A 88 -9.93 -17.72 0.14
N PHE A 89 -10.07 -18.30 -1.05
CA PHE A 89 -9.20 -18.00 -2.20
C PHE A 89 -9.06 -16.50 -2.47
N MET A 90 -10.15 -15.75 -2.38
CA MET A 90 -10.15 -14.32 -2.64
C MET A 90 -9.36 -13.54 -1.57
N GLY A 91 -9.41 -13.95 -0.31
CA GLY A 91 -8.60 -13.37 0.76
C GLY A 91 -7.11 -13.64 0.60
N VAL A 92 -6.75 -14.84 0.11
CA VAL A 92 -5.36 -15.14 -0.26
C VAL A 92 -4.88 -14.22 -1.37
N VAL A 93 -5.63 -14.08 -2.47
CA VAL A 93 -5.30 -13.17 -3.57
C VAL A 93 -5.18 -11.72 -3.10
N SER A 94 -6.10 -11.28 -2.24
CA SER A 94 -6.09 -9.92 -1.68
C SER A 94 -4.77 -9.60 -0.95
N ARG A 95 -4.24 -10.54 -0.17
CA ARG A 95 -2.98 -10.39 0.59
C ARG A 95 -1.75 -10.20 -0.30
N PHE A 96 -1.82 -10.54 -1.59
CA PHE A 96 -0.75 -10.28 -2.56
C PHE A 96 -0.78 -8.85 -3.12
N THR A 97 -1.71 -8.00 -2.68
CA THR A 97 -1.75 -6.59 -3.09
C THR A 97 -1.00 -5.70 -2.08
N PRO A 98 -0.35 -4.61 -2.53
CA PRO A 98 0.29 -3.68 -1.61
C PRO A 98 -0.75 -2.98 -0.71
N HIS A 99 -1.97 -2.79 -1.20
CA HIS A 99 -3.07 -2.17 -0.45
C HIS A 99 -3.49 -3.00 0.76
N ALA A 100 -3.62 -4.33 0.62
CA ALA A 100 -3.97 -5.20 1.75
C ALA A 100 -2.91 -5.18 2.85
N GLN A 101 -1.62 -5.26 2.48
CA GLN A 101 -0.52 -5.25 3.44
C GLN A 101 -0.41 -3.90 4.15
N ALA A 102 -0.60 -2.80 3.42
CA ALA A 102 -0.66 -1.46 3.98
C ALA A 102 -1.80 -1.33 5.00
N LEU A 103 -3.02 -1.69 4.60
CA LEU A 103 -4.20 -1.51 5.42
C LEU A 103 -4.16 -2.39 6.67
N GLU A 104 -3.72 -3.64 6.55
CA GLU A 104 -3.49 -4.52 7.71
C GLU A 104 -2.46 -3.91 8.67
N GLY A 105 -1.32 -3.41 8.17
CA GLY A 105 -0.31 -2.77 9.00
C GLY A 105 -0.83 -1.53 9.75
N TYR A 106 -1.57 -0.66 9.07
CA TYR A 106 -2.18 0.52 9.68
C TYR A 106 -3.26 0.14 10.70
N MET A 107 -4.15 -0.81 10.39
CA MET A 107 -5.20 -1.24 11.33
C MET A 107 -4.60 -1.81 12.61
N ARG A 108 -3.56 -2.64 12.50
CA ARG A 108 -2.88 -3.20 13.68
C ARG A 108 -2.33 -2.12 14.61
N LEU A 109 -1.67 -1.10 14.05
CA LEU A 109 -1.07 -0.01 14.83
C LEU A 109 -2.11 0.95 15.42
N LEU A 110 -3.10 1.34 14.62
CA LEU A 110 -4.02 2.42 14.93
C LEU A 110 -5.26 1.95 15.71
N ALA A 111 -5.77 0.76 15.40
CA ALA A 111 -6.99 0.23 16.00
C ALA A 111 -6.74 -0.91 17.01
N GLU A 112 -5.65 -1.67 16.86
CA GLU A 112 -5.43 -2.90 17.65
C GLU A 112 -4.29 -2.78 18.67
N ASN A 113 -3.74 -1.56 18.88
CA ASN A 113 -2.65 -1.28 19.83
C ASN A 113 -1.40 -2.15 19.63
N ALA A 114 -1.12 -2.59 18.39
CA ALA A 114 0.06 -3.38 18.08
C ALA A 114 1.36 -2.58 18.26
N ARG A 115 2.45 -3.30 18.53
CA ARG A 115 3.80 -2.74 18.66
C ARG A 115 4.49 -2.68 17.30
N THR A 116 5.60 -1.96 17.21
CA THR A 116 6.41 -1.86 15.98
C THR A 116 6.84 -3.23 15.45
N VAL A 117 7.19 -4.17 16.32
CA VAL A 117 7.62 -5.53 15.91
C VAL A 117 6.52 -6.31 15.20
N ASP A 118 5.27 -6.02 15.54
CA ASP A 118 4.12 -6.77 15.04
C ASP A 118 3.85 -6.45 13.56
N VAL A 119 4.23 -5.26 13.08
CA VAL A 119 4.05 -4.83 11.69
C VAL A 119 5.27 -5.02 10.78
N LEU A 120 6.35 -5.59 11.31
CA LEU A 120 7.53 -5.90 10.50
C LEU A 120 7.23 -6.86 9.33
N PRO A 121 6.36 -7.87 9.46
CA PRO A 121 5.99 -8.72 8.33
C PRO A 121 5.36 -7.92 7.18
N GLN A 122 4.38 -7.06 7.46
CA GLN A 122 3.71 -6.22 6.46
C GLN A 122 4.69 -5.25 5.81
N THR A 123 5.56 -4.64 6.63
CA THR A 123 6.63 -3.74 6.17
C THR A 123 7.59 -4.47 5.23
N GLY A 124 8.04 -5.67 5.62
CA GLY A 124 8.93 -6.50 4.82
C GLY A 124 8.32 -6.93 3.49
N ILE A 125 7.04 -7.33 3.49
CA ILE A 125 6.33 -7.69 2.26
C ILE A 125 6.25 -6.48 1.32
N LEU A 126 5.86 -5.31 1.82
CA LEU A 126 5.79 -4.08 1.02
C LEU A 126 7.15 -3.70 0.42
N LEU A 127 8.22 -3.79 1.22
CA LEU A 127 9.59 -3.54 0.72
C LEU A 127 10.02 -4.58 -0.32
N GLY A 128 9.65 -5.85 -0.14
CA GLY A 128 9.85 -6.89 -1.13
C GLY A 128 9.13 -6.59 -2.46
N MET A 129 7.87 -6.16 -2.39
CA MET A 129 7.12 -5.73 -3.57
C MET A 129 7.77 -4.51 -4.23
N ALA A 130 8.20 -3.53 -3.43
CA ALA A 130 8.91 -2.35 -3.93
C ALA A 130 10.18 -2.74 -4.69
N ALA A 131 10.98 -3.65 -4.14
CA ALA A 131 12.18 -4.16 -4.79
C ALA A 131 11.85 -4.87 -6.11
N ILE A 132 10.84 -5.73 -6.14
CA ILE A 132 10.40 -6.44 -7.36
C ILE A 132 9.98 -5.43 -8.43
N PHE A 133 9.09 -4.49 -8.11
CA PHE A 133 8.61 -3.50 -9.08
C PHE A 133 9.74 -2.61 -9.59
N PHE A 134 10.66 -2.21 -8.69
CA PHE A 134 11.82 -1.41 -9.06
C PHE A 134 12.76 -2.17 -10.00
N VAL A 135 13.06 -3.43 -9.71
CA VAL A 135 13.90 -4.28 -10.58
C VAL A 135 13.28 -4.42 -11.96
N ILE A 136 11.96 -4.66 -12.06
CA ILE A 136 11.26 -4.75 -13.36
C ILE A 136 11.35 -3.42 -14.11
N ALA A 137 11.13 -2.30 -13.42
CA ALA A 137 11.20 -0.96 -14.02
C ALA A 137 12.59 -0.66 -14.59
N VAL A 138 13.65 -0.88 -13.80
CA VAL A 138 15.04 -0.63 -14.20
C VAL A 138 15.47 -1.56 -15.32
N TRP A 139 15.12 -2.85 -15.23
CA TRP A 139 15.43 -3.83 -16.28
C TRP A 139 14.83 -3.38 -17.60
N ARG A 140 13.55 -2.98 -17.61
CA ARG A 140 12.85 -2.54 -18.82
C ARG A 140 13.44 -1.27 -19.44
N PHE A 141 13.79 -0.26 -18.63
CA PHE A 141 14.43 0.97 -19.12
C PHE A 141 15.79 0.71 -19.78
N LYS A 142 16.55 -0.27 -19.28
CA LYS A 142 17.85 -0.65 -19.88
C LYS A 142 17.75 -1.29 -21.26
N PHE A 143 16.59 -1.82 -21.67
CA PHE A 143 16.40 -2.33 -23.04
C PHE A 143 15.93 -1.26 -24.03
N GLU A 144 15.58 -0.07 -23.56
CA GLU A 144 15.13 1.05 -24.39
C GLU A 144 16.20 2.12 -24.62
N GLY A 145 17.29 2.08 -23.85
CA GLY A 145 18.48 2.93 -24.04
C GLY A 145 19.56 2.18 -24.78
#